data_AF-A0A7R6V840-F1
#
_entry.id   AF-A0A7R6V840-F1
#
_cell.length_a   1.000
_cell.length_b   1.000
_cell.length_c   1.000
_cell.angle_alpha   90.00
_cell.angle_beta   90.00
_cell.angle_gamma   90.00
#
_symmetry.space_group_name_H-M   'P 1'
#
loop_
_entity.id
_entity.type
_entity.pdbx_description
1 polymer ?
#
loop_
_entity_poly.entity_id
_entity_poly.type
_entity_poly.pdbx_seq_one_letter_code
_entity_poly.pdbx_strand_id
1 'polypeptide(L)'
;MRRGGFTLIELIFVIVIIGILAAVAIPKYKNLKQNAEARSVVKTTIDAAESAASAYVNSKDLENTDVNLTDIVKLKGNGWTNNGNNEYDYTDPKNSQIVAKIILDPTNRNVTYEINCSKFDDTTTQTKCQDLLGGNSAVSETIEF
;
A
#
# COMPACT_ATOMS: atom_id res chain seq x y z
N MET A 1 53.04 -22.99 -7.26
CA MET A 1 51.77 -22.95 -6.51
C MET A 1 50.77 -23.88 -7.19
N ARG A 2 50.33 -24.96 -6.53
CA ARG A 2 49.21 -25.77 -7.03
C ARG A 2 47.94 -24.96 -6.80
N ARG A 3 47.31 -24.47 -7.87
CA ARG A 3 45.94 -23.94 -7.82
C ARG A 3 45.03 -25.13 -7.53
N GLY A 4 44.49 -25.21 -6.32
CA GLY A 4 43.42 -26.14 -5.98
C GLY A 4 42.19 -25.76 -6.80
N GLY A 5 41.87 -26.58 -7.80
CA GLY A 5 40.62 -26.42 -8.56
C GLY A 5 39.44 -26.89 -7.71
N PHE A 6 38.33 -26.17 -7.79
CA PHE A 6 37.04 -26.57 -7.21
C PHE A 6 36.64 -27.94 -7.78
N THR A 7 36.14 -28.85 -6.95
CA THR A 7 35.62 -30.12 -7.44
C THR A 7 34.21 -29.95 -8.00
N LEU A 8 33.86 -30.70 -9.05
CA LEU A 8 32.50 -30.69 -9.60
C LEU A 8 31.46 -31.13 -8.54
N ILE A 9 31.84 -32.03 -7.64
CA ILE A 9 30.95 -32.51 -6.58
C ILE A 9 30.65 -31.43 -5.53
N GLU A 10 31.62 -30.58 -5.16
CA GLU A 10 31.38 -29.44 -4.28
C GLU A 10 30.39 -28.46 -4.90
N LEU A 11 30.54 -28.17 -6.20
CA LEU A 11 29.62 -27.28 -6.90
C LEU A 11 28.20 -27.86 -6.95
N ILE A 12 28.07 -29.17 -7.18
CA ILE A 12 26.77 -29.87 -7.21
C ILE A 12 26.09 -29.83 -5.83
N PHE A 13 26.84 -30.04 -4.75
CA PHE A 13 26.25 -30.02 -3.41
C PHE A 13 25.75 -28.61 -3.04
N VAL A 14 26.46 -27.56 -3.44
CA VAL A 14 26.05 -26.16 -3.23
C VAL A 14 24.73 -25.86 -3.95
N ILE A 15 24.59 -26.21 -5.23
CA ILE A 15 23.34 -25.96 -5.97
C ILE A 15 22.16 -26.75 -5.39
N VAL A 16 22.41 -27.97 -4.87
CA VAL A 16 21.37 -28.79 -4.21
C VAL A 16 20.88 -28.11 -2.94
N ILE A 17 21.80 -27.64 -2.08
CA ILE A 17 21.42 -26.93 -0.85
C ILE A 17 20.64 -25.64 -1.18
N ILE A 18 21.14 -24.83 -2.12
CA ILE A 18 20.46 -23.59 -2.53
C ILE A 18 19.08 -23.91 -3.12
N GLY A 19 18.94 -24.99 -3.90
CA GLY A 19 17.67 -25.45 -4.44
C GLY A 19 16.64 -25.76 -3.35
N ILE A 20 17.03 -26.49 -2.30
CA ILE A 20 16.14 -26.84 -1.17
C ILE A 20 15.74 -25.57 -0.40
N LEU A 21 16.68 -24.67 -0.13
CA LEU A 21 16.40 -23.41 0.58
C LEU A 21 15.46 -22.52 -0.23
N ALA A 22 15.67 -22.41 -1.55
CA ALA A 22 14.83 -21.62 -2.44
C ALA A 22 13.38 -22.13 -2.49
N ALA A 23 13.19 -23.46 -2.52
CA ALA A 23 11.86 -24.08 -2.56
C ALA A 23 10.98 -23.68 -1.36
N VAL A 24 11.57 -23.56 -0.17
CA VAL A 24 10.84 -23.13 1.04
C VAL A 24 10.75 -21.60 1.16
N ALA A 25 11.77 -20.87 0.71
CA ALA A 25 11.84 -19.42 0.87
C ALA A 25 10.91 -18.66 -0.09
N ILE A 26 10.79 -19.08 -1.35
CA ILE A 26 9.97 -18.40 -2.37
C ILE A 26 8.49 -18.23 -1.97
N PRO A 27 7.75 -19.29 -1.56
CA PRO A 27 6.34 -19.13 -1.21
C PRO A 27 6.15 -18.25 0.03
N LYS A 28 7.06 -18.35 1.01
CA LYS A 28 7.04 -17.48 2.20
C LYS A 28 7.28 -16.02 1.84
N TYR A 29 8.26 -15.75 1.00
CA TYR A 29 8.56 -14.39 0.53
C TYR A 29 7.37 -13.79 -0.23
N LYS A 30 6.74 -14.56 -1.13
CA LYS A 30 5.52 -14.11 -1.84
C LYS A 30 4.40 -13.75 -0.86
N ASN A 31 4.15 -14.59 0.13
CA ASN A 31 3.12 -14.33 1.13
C ASN A 31 3.44 -13.07 1.97
N LEU A 32 4.69 -12.88 2.39
CA LEU A 32 5.13 -11.69 3.12
C LEU A 32 4.93 -10.43 2.29
N LYS A 33 5.32 -10.44 1.01
CA LYS A 33 5.12 -9.30 0.09
C LYS A 33 3.65 -8.93 -0.03
N GLN A 34 2.76 -9.91 -0.25
CA GLN A 34 1.31 -9.68 -0.35
C GLN A 34 0.72 -9.12 0.96
N ASN A 35 1.22 -9.56 2.12
CA ASN A 35 0.78 -9.02 3.41
C ASN A 35 1.26 -7.58 3.62
N ALA A 36 2.51 -7.29 3.27
CA ALA A 36 3.06 -5.94 3.33
C ALA A 36 2.29 -4.99 2.40
N GLU A 37 1.96 -5.44 1.18
CA GLU A 37 1.16 -4.70 0.21
C GLU A 37 -0.22 -4.34 0.79
N ALA A 38 -1.03 -5.33 1.18
CA ALA A 38 -2.35 -5.09 1.76
C ALA A 38 -2.30 -4.15 2.98
N ARG A 39 -1.38 -4.40 3.93
CA ARG A 39 -1.22 -3.57 5.13
C ARG A 39 -0.79 -2.15 4.81
N SER A 40 0.13 -1.99 3.88
CA SER A 40 0.64 -0.67 3.50
C SER A 40 -0.46 0.19 2.91
N VAL A 41 -1.31 -0.37 2.02
CA VAL A 41 -2.42 0.36 1.42
C VAL A 41 -3.41 0.76 2.49
N VAL A 42 -3.97 -0.21 3.23
CA VAL A 42 -5.02 0.06 4.24
C VAL A 42 -4.56 1.02 5.32
N LYS A 43 -3.34 0.84 5.83
CA LYS A 43 -2.82 1.73 6.88
C LYS A 43 -2.56 3.13 6.34
N THR A 44 -1.91 3.23 5.17
CA THR A 44 -1.59 4.54 4.59
C THR A 44 -2.86 5.30 4.22
N THR A 45 -3.90 4.63 3.70
CA THR A 45 -5.17 5.28 3.35
C THR A 45 -5.85 5.90 4.56
N ILE A 46 -5.94 5.15 5.67
CA ILE A 46 -6.62 5.59 6.89
C ILE A 46 -5.79 6.69 7.57
N ASP A 47 -4.49 6.44 7.81
CA ASP A 47 -3.61 7.40 8.48
C ASP A 47 -3.53 8.73 7.68
N ALA A 48 -3.51 8.65 6.34
CA ALA A 48 -3.48 9.83 5.48
C ALA A 48 -4.79 10.62 5.52
N ALA A 49 -5.93 9.94 5.56
CA ALA A 49 -7.23 10.59 5.65
C ALA A 49 -7.39 11.35 6.97
N GLU A 50 -7.03 10.71 8.09
CA GLU A 50 -7.04 11.34 9.43
C GLU A 50 -6.04 12.50 9.52
N SER A 51 -4.84 12.31 8.98
CA SER A 51 -3.83 13.38 8.92
C SER A 51 -4.28 14.54 8.04
N ALA A 52 -4.97 14.28 6.93
CA ALA A 52 -5.49 15.32 6.06
C ALA A 52 -6.57 16.13 6.76
N ALA A 53 -7.52 15.48 7.43
CA ALA A 53 -8.58 16.16 8.18
C ALA A 53 -8.00 17.11 9.24
N SER A 54 -7.10 16.61 10.09
CA SER A 54 -6.47 17.41 11.14
C SER A 54 -5.59 18.55 10.58
N ALA A 55 -4.82 18.30 9.52
CA ALA A 55 -3.99 19.33 8.90
C ALA A 55 -4.81 20.40 8.18
N TYR A 56 -5.94 20.03 7.56
CA TYR A 56 -6.83 20.97 6.89
C TYR A 56 -7.47 21.94 7.90
N VAL A 57 -7.98 21.44 9.03
CA VAL A 57 -8.52 22.30 10.10
C VAL A 57 -7.47 23.31 10.58
N ASN A 58 -6.24 22.85 10.82
CA ASN A 58 -5.16 23.76 11.24
C ASN A 58 -4.89 24.85 10.20
N SER A 59 -4.77 24.48 8.92
CA SER A 59 -4.44 25.43 7.85
C SER A 59 -5.60 26.40 7.57
N LYS A 60 -6.84 25.91 7.60
CA LYS A 60 -8.02 26.70 7.24
C LYS A 60 -8.55 27.54 8.40
N ASP A 61 -8.65 26.97 9.60
CA ASP A 61 -9.27 27.66 10.74
C ASP A 61 -8.25 28.48 11.55
N LEU A 62 -6.97 28.08 11.60
CA LEU A 62 -5.93 28.84 12.34
C LEU A 62 -5.13 29.77 11.42
N GLU A 63 -4.73 29.29 10.24
CA GLU A 63 -3.87 30.05 9.32
C GLU A 63 -4.65 30.77 8.22
N ASN A 64 -5.98 30.58 8.15
CA ASN A 64 -6.88 31.14 7.12
C ASN A 64 -6.33 31.01 5.69
N THR A 65 -5.70 29.86 5.42
CA THR A 65 -5.06 29.56 4.14
C THR A 65 -5.82 28.44 3.46
N ASP A 66 -6.17 28.63 2.20
CA ASP A 66 -6.72 27.57 1.36
C ASP A 66 -5.60 26.59 0.97
N VAL A 67 -5.73 25.35 1.43
CA VAL A 67 -4.79 24.27 1.15
C VAL A 67 -5.50 23.12 0.46
N ASN A 68 -4.80 22.45 -0.44
CA ASN A 68 -5.29 21.24 -1.07
C ASN A 68 -4.73 20.01 -0.38
N LEU A 69 -5.30 18.84 -0.67
CA LEU A 69 -4.84 17.56 -0.10
C LEU A 69 -3.33 17.33 -0.34
N THR A 70 -2.83 17.71 -1.51
CA THR A 70 -1.41 17.58 -1.89
C THR A 70 -0.45 18.44 -1.07
N ASP A 71 -0.94 19.53 -0.49
CA ASP A 71 -0.14 20.47 0.28
C ASP A 71 0.06 19.98 1.72
N ILE A 72 -0.98 19.33 2.26
CA ILE A 72 -1.03 18.85 3.64
C ILE A 72 -0.58 17.40 3.81
N VAL A 73 -0.79 16.53 2.81
CA VAL A 73 -0.39 15.12 2.85
C VAL A 73 0.34 14.75 1.57
N LYS A 74 1.58 14.25 1.71
CA LYS A 74 2.41 13.82 0.59
C LYS A 74 2.56 12.31 0.56
N LEU A 75 1.67 11.65 -0.16
CA LEU A 75 1.79 10.23 -0.44
C LEU A 75 2.77 9.99 -1.58
N LYS A 76 3.84 9.25 -1.27
CA LYS A 76 4.84 8.80 -2.24
C LYS A 76 5.03 7.30 -2.11
N GLY A 77 4.95 6.60 -3.24
CA GLY A 77 5.14 5.16 -3.27
C GLY A 77 4.63 4.57 -4.58
N ASN A 78 5.07 3.34 -4.88
CA ASN A 78 4.56 2.62 -6.03
C ASN A 78 3.05 2.39 -5.88
N GLY A 79 2.25 2.78 -6.88
CA GLY A 79 0.79 2.68 -6.88
C GLY A 79 0.05 3.96 -6.47
N TRP A 80 0.65 4.83 -5.66
CA TRP A 80 0.03 6.10 -5.27
C TRP A 80 0.18 7.15 -6.36
N THR A 81 -0.95 7.68 -6.81
CA THR A 81 -1.02 8.74 -7.83
C THR A 81 -1.87 9.87 -7.29
N ASN A 82 -1.43 11.10 -7.53
CA ASN A 82 -2.27 12.27 -7.29
C ASN A 82 -3.18 12.48 -8.50
N ASN A 83 -4.50 12.40 -8.30
CA ASN A 83 -5.49 12.53 -9.37
C ASN A 83 -6.15 13.93 -9.32
N GLY A 84 -5.33 14.96 -9.11
CA GLY A 84 -5.76 16.33 -8.89
C GLY A 84 -5.53 16.79 -7.46
N ASN A 85 -5.75 18.09 -7.22
CA ASN A 85 -5.33 18.75 -5.99
C ASN A 85 -5.88 18.11 -4.69
N ASN A 86 -7.06 17.47 -4.77
CA ASN A 86 -7.78 16.96 -3.60
C ASN A 86 -8.04 15.44 -3.62
N GLU A 87 -7.41 14.69 -4.53
CA GLU A 87 -7.63 13.25 -4.64
C GLU A 87 -6.30 12.49 -4.77
N TYR A 88 -6.16 11.44 -3.95
CA TYR A 88 -5.12 10.43 -4.08
C TYR A 88 -5.73 9.07 -4.37
N ASP A 89 -5.23 8.42 -5.40
CA ASP A 89 -5.60 7.07 -5.78
C ASP A 89 -4.43 6.12 -5.52
N TYR A 90 -4.69 4.99 -4.89
CA TYR A 90 -3.82 3.83 -4.95
C TYR A 90 -4.30 2.90 -6.06
N THR A 91 -3.46 2.72 -7.07
CA THR A 91 -3.65 1.79 -8.18
C THR A 91 -2.76 0.57 -7.99
N ASP A 92 -3.32 -0.64 -8.06
CA ASP A 92 -2.53 -1.87 -8.01
C ASP A 92 -1.62 -1.94 -9.26
N PRO A 93 -0.29 -2.00 -9.09
CA PRO A 93 0.66 -2.00 -10.20
C PRO A 93 0.53 -3.19 -11.16
N LYS A 94 -0.12 -4.29 -10.76
CA LYS A 94 -0.22 -5.51 -11.56
C LYS A 94 -1.38 -5.47 -12.55
N ASN A 95 -2.51 -4.90 -12.15
CA ASN A 95 -3.75 -4.90 -12.93
C ASN A 95 -4.29 -3.50 -13.27
N SER A 96 -3.63 -2.44 -12.78
CA SER A 96 -4.02 -1.05 -12.98
C SER A 96 -5.44 -0.70 -12.50
N GLN A 97 -5.99 -1.46 -11.54
CA GLN A 97 -7.27 -1.13 -10.89
C GLN A 97 -7.03 -0.22 -9.68
N ILE A 98 -7.92 0.75 -9.47
CA ILE A 98 -7.91 1.58 -8.27
C ILE A 98 -8.45 0.77 -7.11
N VAL A 99 -7.62 0.56 -6.09
CA VAL A 99 -7.95 -0.18 -4.88
C VAL A 99 -8.35 0.76 -3.78
N ALA A 100 -7.71 1.92 -3.66
CA ALA A 100 -8.05 2.87 -2.61
C ALA A 100 -8.05 4.31 -3.09
N LYS A 101 -8.84 5.14 -2.42
CA LYS A 101 -9.03 6.56 -2.73
C LYS A 101 -9.01 7.37 -1.44
N ILE A 102 -8.52 8.59 -1.52
CA ILE A 102 -8.62 9.60 -0.47
C ILE A 102 -9.03 10.89 -1.16
N ILE A 103 -10.15 11.46 -0.73
CA ILE A 103 -10.78 12.62 -1.36
C ILE A 103 -11.01 13.66 -0.26
N LEU A 104 -10.46 14.85 -0.44
CA LEU A 104 -10.74 16.02 0.39
C LEU A 104 -11.84 16.85 -0.28
N ASP A 105 -12.94 17.08 0.42
CA ASP A 105 -13.95 18.06 0.01
C ASP A 105 -13.81 19.32 0.87
N PRO A 106 -13.16 20.38 0.37
CA PRO A 106 -13.00 21.63 1.11
C PRO A 106 -14.33 22.37 1.29
N THR A 107 -15.34 22.10 0.46
CA THR A 107 -16.65 22.76 0.52
C THR A 107 -17.50 22.16 1.62
N ASN A 108 -17.51 20.82 1.70
CA ASN A 108 -18.27 20.06 2.68
C ASN A 108 -17.47 19.78 3.97
N ARG A 109 -16.24 20.30 4.08
CA ARG A 109 -15.32 20.13 5.21
C ARG A 109 -15.21 18.66 5.66
N ASN A 110 -14.90 17.80 4.71
CA ASN A 110 -14.71 16.39 5.02
C ASN A 110 -13.60 15.76 4.19
N VAL A 111 -13.07 14.66 4.70
CA VAL A 111 -12.17 13.76 3.98
C VAL A 111 -12.82 12.40 3.92
N THR A 112 -13.01 11.88 2.71
CA THR A 112 -13.53 10.53 2.48
C THR A 112 -12.40 9.63 2.03
N TYR A 113 -12.28 8.45 2.64
CA TYR A 113 -11.41 7.39 2.15
C TYR A 113 -12.23 6.19 1.72
N GLU A 114 -11.79 5.55 0.63
CA GLU A 114 -12.40 4.35 0.11
C GLU A 114 -11.33 3.28 -0.07
N ILE A 115 -11.64 2.05 0.29
CA ILE A 115 -10.77 0.90 0.06
C ILE A 115 -11.64 -0.23 -0.47
N ASN A 116 -11.26 -0.80 -1.61
CA ASN A 116 -11.93 -1.93 -2.25
C ASN A 116 -10.94 -3.08 -2.43
N CYS A 117 -10.93 -3.99 -1.47
CA CYS A 117 -10.02 -5.13 -1.45
C CYS A 117 -10.21 -6.05 -2.65
N SER A 118 -11.40 -6.12 -3.26
CA SER A 118 -11.66 -6.97 -4.43
C SER A 118 -10.96 -6.48 -5.72
N LYS A 119 -10.36 -5.28 -5.70
CA LYS A 119 -9.64 -4.71 -6.83
C LYS A 119 -8.17 -5.11 -6.92
N PHE A 120 -7.61 -5.75 -5.89
CA PHE A 120 -6.27 -6.34 -5.99
C PHE A 120 -6.24 -7.48 -7.01
N ASP A 121 -5.10 -7.66 -7.68
CA ASP A 121 -4.88 -8.72 -8.68
C ASP A 121 -4.88 -10.13 -8.06
N ASP A 122 -4.29 -10.29 -6.87
CA ASP A 122 -4.12 -11.60 -6.22
C ASP A 122 -5.11 -11.84 -5.07
N THR A 123 -5.79 -13.00 -5.10
CA THR A 123 -6.77 -13.42 -4.08
C THR A 123 -6.20 -13.42 -2.66
N THR A 124 -4.94 -13.80 -2.47
CA THR A 124 -4.29 -13.76 -1.15
C THR A 124 -4.18 -12.34 -0.60
N THR A 125 -3.92 -11.35 -1.47
CA THR A 125 -3.86 -9.94 -1.08
C THR A 125 -5.26 -9.41 -0.79
N GLN A 126 -6.27 -9.81 -1.58
CA GLN A 126 -7.68 -9.50 -1.34
C GLN A 126 -8.13 -9.99 0.05
N THR A 127 -7.89 -11.26 0.38
CA THR A 127 -8.26 -11.83 1.70
C THR A 127 -7.53 -11.12 2.84
N LYS A 128 -6.24 -10.85 2.70
CA LYS A 128 -5.50 -10.12 3.74
C LYS A 128 -5.98 -8.70 3.94
N CYS A 129 -6.38 -8.03 2.86
CA CYS A 129 -7.01 -6.71 2.94
C CYS A 129 -8.36 -6.80 3.67
N GLN A 130 -9.19 -7.78 3.32
CA GLN A 130 -10.47 -8.02 4.01
C GLN A 130 -10.27 -8.29 5.51
N ASP A 131 -9.27 -9.09 5.88
CA ASP A 131 -8.95 -9.37 7.29
C ASP A 131 -8.58 -8.10 8.06
N LEU A 132 -7.91 -7.14 7.42
CA LEU A 132 -7.59 -5.84 8.02
C LEU A 132 -8.81 -4.92 8.16
N LEU A 133 -9.83 -5.11 7.33
CA LEU A 133 -11.09 -4.36 7.35
C LEU A 133 -12.20 -5.10 8.13
N GLY A 134 -11.86 -6.05 8.99
CA GLY A 134 -12.84 -6.78 9.79
C GLY A 134 -13.74 -7.74 8.99
N GLY A 135 -13.28 -8.20 7.82
CA GLY A 135 -14.00 -9.08 6.91
C GLY A 135 -14.72 -8.36 5.76
N ASN A 136 -14.70 -7.03 5.72
CA ASN A 136 -15.35 -6.26 4.67
C ASN A 136 -14.51 -6.24 3.38
N SER A 137 -15.18 -6.46 2.24
CA SER A 137 -14.54 -6.42 0.91
C SER A 137 -14.33 -5.01 0.39
N ALA A 138 -15.11 -4.06 0.88
CA ALA A 138 -14.93 -2.65 0.62
C ALA A 138 -15.39 -1.84 1.84
N VAL A 139 -14.75 -0.69 2.05
CA VAL A 139 -15.12 0.31 3.05
C VAL A 139 -15.07 1.68 2.39
N SER A 140 -16.00 2.56 2.77
CA SER A 140 -16.01 3.97 2.43
C SER A 140 -16.42 4.72 3.69
N GLU A 141 -15.54 5.56 4.19
CA GLU A 141 -15.74 6.30 5.44
C GLU A 141 -15.39 7.77 5.23
N THR A 142 -16.16 8.63 5.88
CA THR A 142 -16.04 10.09 5.79
C THR A 142 -15.73 10.66 7.16
N ILE A 143 -14.65 11.42 7.24
CA ILE A 143 -14.21 12.16 8.42
C ILE A 143 -14.64 13.62 8.23
N GLU A 144 -15.64 14.04 8.99
CA GLU A 144 -16.10 15.43 9.01
C GLU A 144 -15.33 16.24 10.06
N PHE A 145 -15.11 17.54 9.78
CA PHE A 145 -14.40 18.44 10.69
C PHE A 145 -14.82 19.90 10.55
#